data_AF-A0AA38LA03-F1
#
_entry.id   AF-A0AA38LA03-F1
#
_cell.length_a   1.000
_cell.length_b   1.000
_cell.length_c   1.000
_cell.angle_alpha   90.00
_cell.angle_beta   90.00
_cell.angle_gamma   90.00
#
_symmetry.space_group_name_H-M   'P 1'
#
loop_
_entity.id
_entity.type
_entity.pdbx_description
1 polymer ?
#
loop_
_entity_poly.entity_id
_entity_poly.type
_entity_poly.pdbx_seq_one_letter_code
_entity_poly.pdbx_strand_id
1 'polypeptide(L)'
;REKHFVARCGMRRKNWIGLNSGSFLLRNCQWSLDILDASAPMGPMGKICMDAGKLLTSFLTGRPKFKADDQSAIFYLLITQRQKWGDKVYLESNYYLHGYWGILVENYEEMIKKYHLGLGDHRWPLVTHFVGCKPCGKFGDYPVEQCLK
;
A
#
# COMPACT_ATOMS: atom_id res chain seq x y z
N ARG A 1 -4.49 -21.74 17.80
CA ARG A 1 -3.37 -22.54 17.24
C ARG A 1 -3.41 -22.33 15.73
N GLU A 2 -2.28 -21.91 15.17
CA GLU A 2 -2.01 -21.70 13.73
C GLU A 2 -2.71 -20.51 13.01
N LYS A 3 -1.91 -19.68 12.31
CA LYS A 3 -2.26 -18.90 11.08
C LYS A 3 -2.58 -17.39 11.11
N HIS A 4 -1.98 -16.56 11.97
CA HIS A 4 -2.18 -15.08 11.84
C HIS A 4 -1.19 -14.33 10.93
N PHE A 5 -0.21 -15.01 10.34
CA PHE A 5 0.60 -14.41 9.28
C PHE A 5 0.85 -15.43 8.17
N VAL A 6 -0.18 -15.72 7.37
CA VAL A 6 0.04 -16.26 6.03
C VAL A 6 0.93 -15.24 5.35
N ALA A 7 2.19 -15.58 5.09
CA ALA A 7 3.08 -14.74 4.32
C ALA A 7 2.44 -14.60 2.93
N ARG A 8 1.66 -13.53 2.74
CA ARG A 8 0.86 -13.30 1.54
C ARG A 8 1.77 -13.23 0.34
N CYS A 9 1.25 -13.61 -0.82
CA CYS A 9 2.01 -13.75 -2.06
C CYS A 9 2.90 -12.52 -2.36
N GLY A 10 2.39 -11.31 -2.09
CA GLY A 10 3.13 -10.05 -2.21
C GLY A 10 4.40 -9.97 -1.38
N MET A 11 4.35 -10.35 -0.08
CA MET A 11 5.53 -10.35 0.80
C MET A 11 6.58 -11.39 0.40
N ARG A 12 6.14 -12.60 0.02
CA ARG A 12 7.08 -13.65 -0.42
C ARG A 12 7.82 -13.25 -1.70
N ARG A 13 7.11 -12.60 -2.62
CA ARG A 13 7.66 -12.12 -3.90
C ARG A 13 8.38 -10.77 -3.78
N LYS A 14 8.40 -10.15 -2.59
CA LYS A 14 8.93 -8.79 -2.37
C LYS A 14 8.36 -7.76 -3.37
N ASN A 15 7.13 -7.96 -3.82
CA ASN A 15 6.50 -7.05 -4.78
C ASN A 15 6.12 -5.75 -4.07
N TRP A 16 6.62 -4.61 -4.54
CA TRP A 16 6.46 -3.32 -3.85
C TRP A 16 4.99 -2.86 -3.68
N ILE A 17 4.07 -3.37 -4.50
CA ILE A 17 2.61 -3.19 -4.38
C ILE A 17 1.93 -4.34 -3.60
N GLY A 18 2.69 -5.14 -2.87
CA GLY A 18 2.20 -6.27 -2.07
C GLY A 18 1.41 -5.86 -0.82
N LEU A 19 1.46 -4.58 -0.47
CA LEU A 19 0.59 -3.89 0.49
C LEU A 19 0.38 -2.45 0.02
N ASN A 20 -0.51 -1.71 0.69
CA ASN A 20 -0.70 -0.28 0.48
C ASN A 20 -0.62 0.48 1.81
N SER A 21 0.02 1.66 1.80
CA SER A 21 0.08 2.59 2.95
C SER A 21 -0.83 3.81 2.78
N GLY A 22 -1.66 3.87 1.75
CA GLY A 22 -2.62 4.97 1.56
C GLY A 22 -3.90 4.82 2.39
N SER A 23 -4.25 3.60 2.81
CA SER A 23 -5.38 3.31 3.69
C SER A 23 -5.01 2.15 4.61
N PHE A 24 -4.79 2.45 5.88
CA PHE A 24 -4.40 1.48 6.90
C PHE A 24 -4.84 1.93 8.28
N LEU A 25 -4.83 0.99 9.23
CA LEU A 25 -5.13 1.25 10.63
C LEU A 25 -3.87 1.06 11.46
N LEU A 26 -3.57 2.05 12.31
CA LEU A 26 -2.48 1.98 13.25
C LEU A 26 -3.04 2.14 14.66
N ARG A 27 -2.83 1.14 15.51
CA ARG A 27 -3.28 1.18 16.90
C ARG A 27 -2.45 2.20 17.68
N ASN A 28 -3.06 2.98 18.56
CA ASN A 28 -2.29 3.79 19.49
C ASN A 28 -1.67 2.90 20.57
N CYS A 29 -0.38 2.56 20.42
CA CYS A 29 0.40 1.79 21.40
C CYS A 29 1.91 1.94 21.16
N GLN A 30 2.72 1.46 22.11
CA GLN A 30 4.18 1.50 22.03
C GLN A 30 4.71 0.85 20.75
N TRP A 31 4.18 -0.32 20.37
CA TRP A 31 4.57 -1.00 19.14
C TRP A 31 4.44 -0.11 17.90
N SER A 32 3.39 0.72 17.85
CA SER A 32 3.15 1.65 16.75
C SER A 32 4.09 2.85 16.77
N LEU A 33 4.53 3.32 17.94
CA LEU A 33 5.61 4.32 18.02
C LEU A 33 6.92 3.74 17.50
N ASP A 34 7.26 2.51 17.94
CA ASP A 34 8.52 1.86 17.58
C ASP A 34 8.64 1.60 16.07
N ILE A 35 7.56 1.20 15.39
CA ILE A 35 7.59 0.96 13.95
C ILE A 35 7.67 2.27 13.14
N LEU A 36 7.05 3.34 13.63
CA LEU A 36 7.18 4.67 13.03
C LEU A 36 8.63 5.15 13.12
N ASP A 37 9.24 5.04 14.29
CA ASP A 37 10.66 5.36 14.51
C ASP A 37 11.60 4.52 13.64
N ALA A 38 11.27 3.25 13.41
CA ALA A 38 12.06 2.38 12.53
C ALA A 38 11.95 2.76 11.05
N SER A 39 10.81 3.33 10.62
CA SER A 39 10.54 3.72 9.23
C SER A 39 11.03 5.12 8.87
N ALA A 40 11.02 6.03 9.85
CA ALA A 40 11.42 7.42 9.69
C ALA A 40 12.81 7.65 9.07
N PRO A 41 13.86 6.83 9.31
CA PRO A 41 15.20 7.07 8.75
C PRO A 41 15.29 7.12 7.23
N MET A 42 14.30 6.57 6.50
CA MET A 42 14.25 6.64 5.03
C MET A 42 13.55 7.90 4.50
N GLY A 43 12.94 8.70 5.39
CA GLY A 43 12.13 9.88 5.04
C GLY A 43 12.88 11.20 4.81
N PRO A 44 13.97 11.53 5.53
CA PRO A 44 14.62 12.84 5.42
C PRO A 44 15.03 13.20 3.98
N MET A 45 14.56 14.35 3.50
CA MET A 45 14.82 14.83 2.15
C MET A 45 16.32 15.00 1.89
N GLY A 46 16.72 14.82 0.63
CA GLY A 46 18.11 14.92 0.20
C GLY A 46 18.76 13.56 0.01
N LYS A 47 20.06 13.46 0.33
CA LYS A 47 20.89 12.27 0.05
C LYS A 47 20.33 10.99 0.68
N ILE A 48 19.82 11.09 1.92
CA ILE A 48 19.30 9.94 2.68
C ILE A 48 18.12 9.30 1.96
N CYS A 49 17.07 10.07 1.67
CA CYS A 49 15.89 9.57 0.94
C CYS A 49 16.23 9.04 -0.46
N MET A 50 17.20 9.65 -1.16
CA MET A 50 17.64 9.18 -2.48
C MET A 50 18.39 7.85 -2.43
N ASP A 51 19.31 7.69 -1.47
CA ASP A 51 20.07 6.45 -1.31
C ASP A 51 19.18 5.32 -0.77
N ALA A 52 18.25 5.62 0.14
CA ALA A 52 17.19 4.70 0.54
C ALA A 52 16.32 4.29 -0.66
N GLY A 53 15.96 5.22 -1.55
CA GLY A 53 15.24 4.91 -2.79
C GLY A 53 15.96 3.91 -3.70
N LYS A 54 17.29 4.03 -3.84
CA LYS A 54 18.12 3.06 -4.59
C LYS A 54 18.11 1.69 -3.93
N LEU A 55 18.27 1.64 -2.60
CA LEU A 55 18.19 0.40 -1.81
C LEU A 55 16.82 -0.28 -1.97
N LEU A 56 15.74 0.47 -1.86
CA LEU A 56 14.38 -0.06 -2.01
C LEU A 56 14.13 -0.59 -3.43
N THR A 57 14.65 0.11 -4.45
CA THR A 57 14.53 -0.32 -5.84
C THR A 57 15.32 -1.58 -6.14
N SER A 58 16.49 -1.78 -5.52
CA SER A 58 17.26 -3.02 -5.70
C SER A 58 16.68 -4.20 -4.92
N PHE A 59 16.00 -3.94 -3.80
CA PHE A 59 15.44 -4.97 -2.94
C PHE A 59 14.04 -5.43 -3.35
N LEU A 60 13.18 -4.49 -3.80
CA LEU A 60 11.76 -4.75 -4.09
C LEU A 60 11.52 -5.01 -5.57
N THR A 61 10.78 -6.07 -5.86
CA THR A 61 10.43 -6.46 -7.22
C THR A 61 9.38 -5.51 -7.81
N GLY A 62 9.63 -5.05 -9.04
CA GLY A 62 8.70 -4.20 -9.79
C GLY A 62 8.66 -2.73 -9.36
N ARG A 63 9.48 -2.31 -8.39
CA ARG A 63 9.54 -0.91 -7.96
C ARG A 63 10.27 -0.06 -9.01
N PRO A 64 9.70 1.05 -9.50
CA PRO A 64 10.41 1.96 -10.39
C PRO A 64 11.54 2.71 -9.66
N LYS A 65 12.45 3.33 -10.42
CA LYS A 65 13.56 4.11 -9.88
C LYS A 65 13.09 5.52 -9.46
N PHE A 66 12.92 5.73 -8.17
CA PHE A 66 12.62 7.04 -7.57
C PHE A 66 13.06 7.07 -6.10
N LYS A 67 12.97 8.25 -5.47
CA LYS A 67 13.27 8.49 -4.04
C LYS A 67 12.49 7.52 -3.14
N ALA A 68 12.93 7.33 -1.90
CA ALA A 68 12.18 6.50 -0.96
C ALA A 68 10.75 7.03 -0.75
N ASP A 69 9.81 6.10 -0.61
CA ASP A 69 8.41 6.32 -0.23
C ASP A 69 8.09 5.48 1.01
N ASP A 70 7.09 5.93 1.76
CA ASP A 70 6.62 5.33 2.99
C ASP A 70 6.12 3.88 2.79
N GLN A 71 5.38 3.61 1.70
CA GLN A 71 4.89 2.26 1.39
C GLN A 71 6.05 1.27 1.28
N SER A 72 7.04 1.62 0.46
CA SER A 72 8.22 0.79 0.22
C SER A 72 9.09 0.66 1.48
N ALA A 73 9.24 1.72 2.27
CA ALA A 73 10.02 1.71 3.51
C ALA A 73 9.40 0.79 4.56
N ILE A 74 8.09 0.91 4.82
CA ILE A 74 7.36 0.04 5.75
C ILE A 74 7.45 -1.40 5.26
N PHE A 75 7.21 -1.64 3.97
CA PHE A 75 7.26 -2.99 3.42
C PHE A 75 8.65 -3.64 3.53
N TYR A 76 9.72 -2.85 3.28
CA TYR A 76 11.10 -3.30 3.50
C TYR A 76 11.34 -3.73 4.95
N LEU A 77 10.86 -2.96 5.94
CA LEU A 77 10.97 -3.33 7.36
C LEU A 77 10.21 -4.62 7.68
N LEU A 78 8.98 -4.76 7.17
CA LEU A 78 8.15 -5.95 7.41
C LEU A 78 8.76 -7.23 6.82
N ILE A 79 9.49 -7.12 5.70
CA ILE A 79 10.18 -8.26 5.09
C ILE A 79 11.49 -8.55 5.81
N THR A 80 12.33 -7.54 6.04
CA THR A 80 13.69 -7.72 6.58
C THR A 80 13.70 -8.01 8.08
N GLN A 81 12.74 -7.46 8.82
CA GLN A 81 12.62 -7.61 10.28
C GLN A 81 11.29 -8.30 10.65
N ARG A 82 10.88 -9.29 9.86
CA ARG A 82 9.59 -9.99 10.01
C ARG A 82 9.35 -10.53 11.42
N GLN A 83 10.37 -11.09 12.07
CA GLN A 83 10.25 -11.63 13.43
C GLN A 83 9.95 -10.54 14.47
N LYS A 84 10.36 -9.29 14.21
CA LYS A 84 10.14 -8.17 15.12
C LYS A 84 8.76 -7.54 14.94
N TRP A 85 8.33 -7.35 13.69
CA TRP A 85 7.12 -6.57 13.37
C TRP A 85 5.92 -7.41 12.96
N GLY A 86 6.14 -8.58 12.34
CA GLY A 86 5.10 -9.32 11.62
C GLY A 86 3.94 -9.80 12.48
N ASP A 87 4.18 -10.14 13.74
CA ASP A 87 3.17 -10.72 14.63
C ASP A 87 2.03 -9.76 15.00
N LYS A 88 2.23 -8.46 14.81
CA LYS A 88 1.22 -7.41 15.06
C LYS A 88 0.65 -6.80 13.80
N VAL A 89 1.06 -7.31 12.64
CA VAL A 89 0.62 -6.80 11.34
C VAL A 89 -0.38 -7.78 10.74
N TYR A 90 -1.59 -7.28 10.51
CA TYR A 90 -2.58 -8.01 9.74
C TYR A 90 -2.68 -7.37 8.35
N LEU A 91 -2.28 -8.12 7.32
CA LEU A 91 -2.56 -7.73 5.94
C LEU A 91 -4.00 -8.13 5.63
N GLU A 92 -4.81 -7.24 5.06
CA GLU A 92 -6.20 -7.48 4.69
C GLU A 92 -6.35 -7.69 3.16
N SER A 93 -7.25 -8.57 2.73
CA SER A 93 -7.68 -8.77 1.32
C SER A 93 -9.10 -9.29 1.17
N ASN A 94 -9.83 -9.53 2.27
CA ASN A 94 -11.21 -9.99 2.21
C ASN A 94 -12.14 -8.87 1.74
N TYR A 95 -11.76 -7.61 1.98
CA TYR A 95 -12.43 -6.43 1.48
C TYR A 95 -11.39 -5.39 1.03
N TYR A 96 -11.79 -4.43 0.20
CA TYR A 96 -10.95 -3.37 -0.31
C TYR A 96 -10.77 -2.26 0.72
N LEU A 97 -10.00 -2.52 1.78
CA LEU A 97 -9.45 -1.46 2.62
C LEU A 97 -8.60 -0.48 1.78
N HIS A 98 -7.98 -1.01 0.73
CA HIS A 98 -7.41 -0.29 -0.40
C HIS A 98 -7.87 -0.99 -1.69
N GLY A 99 -8.58 -0.29 -2.57
CA GLY A 99 -8.99 -0.78 -3.89
C GLY A 99 -8.36 0.06 -5.00
N TYR A 100 -7.66 -0.57 -5.94
CA TYR A 100 -7.06 0.13 -7.07
C TYR A 100 -8.14 0.57 -8.07
N TRP A 101 -8.24 1.88 -8.29
CA TRP A 101 -9.31 2.48 -9.07
C TRP A 101 -9.43 1.91 -10.50
N GLY A 102 -8.30 1.64 -11.18
CA GLY A 102 -8.29 1.21 -12.58
C GLY A 102 -8.93 -0.15 -12.86
N ILE A 103 -9.31 -0.93 -11.84
CA ILE A 103 -10.11 -2.17 -12.01
C ILE A 103 -11.51 -2.07 -11.40
N LEU A 104 -11.81 -0.96 -10.72
CA LEU A 104 -13.06 -0.79 -9.96
C LEU A 104 -14.03 0.14 -10.68
N VAL A 105 -13.55 1.28 -11.18
CA VAL A 105 -14.43 2.37 -11.65
C VAL A 105 -15.28 1.97 -12.85
N GLU A 106 -14.78 1.11 -13.74
CA GLU A 106 -15.51 0.62 -14.90
C GLU A 106 -16.65 -0.35 -14.55
N ASN A 107 -16.68 -0.87 -13.31
CA ASN A 107 -17.63 -1.88 -12.88
C ASN A 107 -18.76 -1.32 -12.00
N TYR A 108 -18.80 -0.01 -11.74
CA TYR A 108 -19.78 0.57 -10.82
C TYR A 108 -21.22 0.39 -11.28
N GLU A 109 -21.51 0.54 -12.56
CA GLU A 109 -22.86 0.33 -13.12
C GLU A 109 -23.31 -1.12 -12.94
N GLU A 110 -22.39 -2.08 -13.04
CA GLU A 110 -22.68 -3.49 -12.76
C GLU A 110 -22.93 -3.70 -11.26
N MET A 111 -22.10 -3.11 -10.39
CA MET A 111 -22.23 -3.23 -8.94
C MET A 111 -23.58 -2.69 -8.45
N ILE A 112 -24.04 -1.55 -8.98
CA ILE A 112 -25.34 -0.95 -8.66
C ILE A 112 -26.50 -1.87 -9.06
N LYS A 113 -26.40 -2.56 -10.20
CA LYS A 113 -27.46 -3.44 -10.69
C LYS A 113 -27.55 -4.76 -9.93
N LYS A 114 -26.41 -5.31 -9.50
CA LYS A 114 -26.33 -6.68 -8.94
C LYS A 114 -26.22 -6.75 -7.43
N TYR A 115 -25.68 -5.71 -6.79
CA TYR A 115 -25.29 -5.75 -5.38
C TYR A 115 -25.85 -4.56 -4.60
N HIS A 116 -25.55 -4.54 -3.30
CA HIS A 116 -25.97 -3.48 -2.38
C HIS A 116 -24.77 -2.99 -1.54
N LEU A 117 -24.97 -1.84 -0.89
CA LEU A 117 -24.00 -1.23 0.01
C LEU A 117 -23.65 -2.16 1.19
N GLY A 118 -22.40 -2.06 1.69
CA GLY A 118 -21.96 -2.71 2.93
C GLY A 118 -21.15 -4.00 2.76
N LEU A 119 -20.89 -4.46 1.53
CA LEU A 119 -20.08 -5.66 1.26
C LEU A 119 -18.57 -5.41 1.40
N GLY A 120 -18.08 -4.27 0.91
CA GLY A 120 -16.69 -3.82 1.04
C GLY A 120 -15.69 -4.45 0.06
N ASP A 121 -16.06 -5.48 -0.70
CA ASP A 121 -15.19 -6.25 -1.60
C ASP A 121 -15.45 -5.95 -3.11
N HIS A 122 -15.09 -6.86 -4.01
CA HIS A 122 -15.32 -6.73 -5.47
C HIS A 122 -16.78 -6.55 -5.89
N ARG A 123 -17.74 -6.83 -5.00
CA ARG A 123 -19.16 -6.61 -5.25
C ARG A 123 -19.59 -5.18 -4.93
N TRP A 124 -18.93 -4.56 -3.95
CA TRP A 124 -19.10 -3.15 -3.60
C TRP A 124 -17.90 -2.66 -2.80
N PRO A 125 -16.89 -2.01 -3.41
CA PRO A 125 -15.63 -1.73 -2.74
C PRO A 125 -15.80 -0.74 -1.59
N LEU A 126 -15.10 -0.97 -0.47
CA LEU A 126 -15.10 -0.03 0.65
C LEU A 126 -14.34 1.26 0.29
N VAL A 127 -13.18 1.12 -0.36
CA VAL A 127 -12.32 2.25 -0.77
C VAL A 127 -11.92 2.11 -2.22
N THR A 128 -12.15 3.17 -3.00
CA THR A 128 -11.55 3.34 -4.33
C THR A 128 -10.43 4.36 -4.25
N HIS A 129 -9.19 3.89 -4.34
CA HIS A 129 -7.99 4.69 -4.21
C HIS A 129 -7.38 4.97 -5.59
N PHE A 130 -7.42 6.24 -5.98
CA PHE A 130 -6.87 6.76 -7.24
C PHE A 130 -5.33 6.89 -7.22
N VAL A 131 -4.63 5.80 -6.93
CA VAL A 131 -3.16 5.75 -6.94
C VAL A 131 -2.64 6.17 -8.31
N GLY A 132 -1.62 7.03 -8.32
CA GLY A 132 -0.99 7.58 -9.53
C GLY A 132 -1.71 8.78 -10.13
N CYS A 133 -2.98 9.01 -9.80
CA CYS A 133 -3.66 10.26 -10.11
C CYS A 133 -3.19 11.35 -9.14
N LYS A 134 -2.74 12.48 -9.68
CA LYS A 134 -2.23 13.60 -8.87
C LYS A 134 -2.98 14.89 -9.22
N PRO A 135 -4.27 15.02 -8.86
CA PRO A 135 -5.11 16.15 -9.27
C PRO A 135 -4.61 17.50 -8.74
N CYS A 136 -3.93 17.52 -7.58
CA CYS A 136 -3.29 18.72 -7.04
C CYS A 136 -1.88 18.97 -7.60
N GLY A 137 -1.27 17.98 -8.24
CA GLY A 137 0.10 18.02 -8.72
C GLY A 137 0.19 18.25 -10.23
N LYS A 138 1.41 18.41 -10.75
CA LYS A 138 1.65 18.62 -12.20
C LYS A 138 1.94 17.34 -12.99
N PHE A 139 2.33 16.25 -12.32
CA PHE A 139 2.81 15.02 -12.97
C PHE A 139 2.23 13.75 -12.34
N GLY A 140 1.09 13.31 -12.85
CA GLY A 140 0.49 12.00 -12.52
C GLY A 140 1.01 10.88 -13.41
N ASP A 141 0.77 9.64 -12.99
CA ASP A 141 1.12 8.44 -13.75
C ASP A 141 0.04 8.09 -14.81
N TYR A 142 -1.14 8.73 -14.70
CA TYR A 142 -2.28 8.57 -15.60
C TYR A 142 -2.72 9.92 -16.19
N PRO A 143 -3.41 9.92 -17.35
CA PRO A 143 -3.98 11.12 -17.93
C PRO A 143 -4.94 11.81 -16.95
N VAL A 144 -4.78 13.13 -16.77
CA VAL A 144 -5.59 13.92 -15.82
C VAL A 144 -7.08 13.81 -16.13
N GLU A 145 -7.46 13.81 -17.42
CA GLU A 145 -8.85 13.65 -17.82
C GLU A 145 -9.46 12.32 -17.36
N GLN A 146 -8.69 11.23 -17.40
CA GLN A 146 -9.17 9.92 -16.97
C GLN A 146 -9.31 9.85 -15.45
N CYS A 147 -8.45 10.56 -14.72
CA CYS A 147 -8.52 10.61 -13.26
C CYS A 147 -9.69 11.46 -12.73
N LEU A 148 -10.16 12.43 -13.51
CA LEU A 148 -11.18 13.39 -13.09
C LEU A 148 -12.60 13.06 -13.59
N LYS A 149 -12.72 12.21 -14.61
CA LYS A 149 -13.99 11.70 -15.14
C LYS A 149 -14.38 10.43 -14.40
#